data_AF-A0A936S1A2-F1
#
_entry.id   AF-A0A936S1A2-F1
#
_cell.length_a   1.000
_cell.length_b   1.000
_cell.length_c   1.000
_cell.angle_alpha   90.00
_cell.angle_beta   90.00
_cell.angle_gamma   90.00
#
_symmetry.space_group_name_H-M   'P 1'
#
loop_
_entity.id
_entity.type
_entity.pdbx_description
1 polymer ?
#
loop_
_entity_poly.entity_id
_entity_poly.type
_entity_poly.pdbx_seq_one_letter_code
_entity_poly.pdbx_strand_id
1 'polypeptide(L)' 'MARRNRYTVFQCLAHTLNWPAPRWRVLDAAHQKRNTAEYEGFLDVEESAIAELCALVADLIADFDKLTCR' A
#
# COMPACT_ATOMS: atom_id res chain seq x y z
N MET A 1 23.28 -5.66 2.65
CA MET A 1 22.56 -6.85 2.13
C MET A 1 21.26 -7.03 2.94
N ALA A 2 20.29 -6.14 2.77
CA ALA A 2 19.18 -6.00 3.71
C ALA A 2 17.82 -6.33 3.06
N ARG A 3 17.08 -7.26 3.71
CA ARG A 3 15.61 -7.45 3.65
C ARG A 3 15.00 -8.08 2.39
N ARG A 4 15.44 -9.29 2.05
CA ARG A 4 14.82 -10.15 1.02
C ARG A 4 13.50 -10.85 1.41
N ASN A 5 12.98 -10.67 2.62
CA ASN A 5 11.86 -11.51 3.11
C ASN A 5 10.82 -10.75 3.94
N ARG A 6 10.38 -9.57 3.47
CA ARG A 6 9.16 -8.93 4.01
C ARG A 6 8.10 -8.97 2.94
N TYR A 7 7.30 -10.04 2.96
CA TYR A 7 6.14 -10.15 2.09
C TYR A 7 5.03 -9.27 2.66
N THR A 8 4.68 -8.21 1.95
CA THR A 8 3.47 -7.44 2.23
C THR A 8 2.36 -7.97 1.33
N VAL A 9 1.38 -8.65 1.89
CA VAL A 9 0.31 -9.32 1.13
C VAL A 9 -0.95 -8.46 1.15
N PHE A 10 -0.97 -7.38 0.35
CA PHE A 10 -2.13 -6.49 0.28
C PHE A 10 -3.40 -7.15 -0.30
N GLN A 11 -3.25 -8.29 -0.98
CA GLN A 11 -4.35 -9.10 -1.50
C GLN A 11 -5.32 -9.56 -0.40
N CYS A 12 -4.85 -9.72 0.84
CA CYS A 12 -5.71 -10.13 1.94
C CYS A 12 -6.81 -9.10 2.24
N LEU A 13 -6.63 -7.82 1.86
CA LEU A 13 -7.60 -6.75 2.05
C LEU A 13 -8.93 -7.01 1.33
N ALA A 14 -8.90 -7.81 0.25
CA ALA A 14 -10.13 -8.26 -0.41
C ALA A 14 -10.98 -9.17 0.48
N HIS A 15 -10.37 -9.90 1.41
CA HIS A 15 -11.06 -10.81 2.32
C HIS A 15 -11.32 -10.20 3.70
N THR A 16 -10.45 -9.30 4.17
CA THR A 16 -10.60 -8.69 5.50
C THR A 16 -11.47 -7.44 5.48
N LEU A 17 -11.22 -6.52 4.54
CA LEU A 17 -11.96 -5.24 4.42
C LEU A 17 -12.95 -5.22 3.26
N ASN A 18 -13.07 -6.34 2.52
CA ASN A 18 -13.83 -6.41 1.27
C ASN A 18 -13.38 -5.38 0.21
N TRP A 19 -12.09 -5.03 0.22
CA TRP A 19 -11.55 -4.04 -0.70
C TRP A 19 -11.42 -4.59 -2.13
N PRO A 20 -11.95 -3.88 -3.14
CA PRO A 20 -11.78 -4.28 -4.53
C PRO A 20 -10.31 -4.20 -4.97
N ALA A 21 -9.94 -5.05 -5.92
CA ALA A 21 -8.56 -5.20 -6.34
C ALA A 21 -7.82 -3.92 -6.78
N PRO A 22 -8.46 -2.96 -7.47
CA PRO A 22 -7.82 -1.69 -7.80
C PRO A 22 -7.29 -0.93 -6.58
N ARG A 23 -7.98 -0.98 -5.42
CA ARG A 23 -7.55 -0.24 -4.22
C ARG A 23 -6.26 -0.79 -3.64
N TRP A 24 -6.21 -2.10 -3.34
CA TRP A 24 -5.02 -2.67 -2.71
C TRP A 24 -3.81 -2.75 -3.66
N ARG A 25 -4.02 -2.70 -4.98
CA ARG A 25 -2.94 -2.63 -5.98
C ARG A 25 -2.16 -1.32 -5.93
N VAL A 26 -2.77 -0.22 -5.51
CA VAL A 26 -2.06 1.06 -5.33
C VAL A 26 -1.01 0.93 -4.22
N LEU A 27 -1.35 0.23 -3.12
CA LEU A 27 -0.41 -0.05 -2.03
C LEU A 27 0.74 -0.96 -2.49
N ASP A 28 0.43 -1.98 -3.30
CA ASP A 28 1.44 -2.87 -3.88
C ASP A 28 2.38 -2.12 -4.83
N ALA A 29 1.85 -1.29 -5.72
CA ALA A 29 2.63 -0.46 -6.62
C ALA A 29 3.55 0.52 -5.86
N ALA A 30 3.03 1.18 -4.83
CA ALA A 30 3.83 2.05 -3.96
C ALA A 30 4.96 1.29 -3.26
N HIS A 31 4.69 0.07 -2.78
CA HIS A 31 5.69 -0.80 -2.18
C HIS A 31 6.78 -1.20 -3.18
N GLN A 32 6.42 -1.57 -4.41
CA GLN A 32 7.38 -1.87 -5.47
C GLN A 32 8.28 -0.67 -5.77
N LYS A 33 7.69 0.53 -5.96
CA LYS A 33 8.46 1.76 -6.23
C LYS A 33 9.43 2.10 -5.10
N ARG A 34 9.01 1.96 -3.84
CA ARG A 34 9.89 2.16 -2.68
C ARG A 34 11.04 1.17 -2.66
N ASN A 35 10.78 -0.09 -3.04
CA ASN A 35 11.83 -1.10 -3.12
C ASN A 35 12.81 -0.78 -4.26
N THR A 36 12.31 -0.49 -5.46
CA THR A 36 13.15 -0.07 -6.59
C THR A 36 14.03 1.12 -6.22
N ALA A 37 13.48 2.15 -5.59
CA ALA A 37 14.26 3.31 -5.15
C ALA A 37 15.34 2.97 -4.11
N GLU A 38 15.07 2.05 -3.18
CA GLU A 38 16.06 1.58 -2.19
C GLU A 38 17.18 0.75 -2.83
N TYR A 39 16.88 -0.01 -3.88
CA TYR A 39 17.85 -0.88 -4.55
C TYR A 39 18.63 -0.19 -5.68
N GLU A 40 17.99 0.71 -6.42
CA GLU A 40 18.55 1.38 -7.60
C GLU A 40 18.98 2.82 -7.33
N GLY A 41 18.60 3.39 -6.17
CA GLY A 41 19.01 4.74 -5.75
C GLY A 41 18.28 5.88 -6.47
N PHE A 42 17.30 5.57 -7.32
CA PHE A 42 16.50 6.54 -8.05
C PHE A 42 15.02 6.43 -7.64
N LEU A 43 14.47 7.52 -7.12
CA LEU A 43 13.06 7.60 -6.78
C LEU A 43 12.32 8.35 -7.89
N ASP A 44 11.62 7.60 -8.73
CA ASP A 44 10.70 8.14 -9.73
C ASP A 44 9.27 8.06 -9.22
N VAL A 45 8.81 9.14 -8.58
CA VAL A 45 7.46 9.21 -8.02
C VAL A 45 6.88 10.60 -8.21
N GLU A 46 5.67 10.63 -8.77
CA GLU A 46 4.89 11.85 -8.91
C GLU A 46 4.26 12.25 -7.57
N GLU A 47 4.19 13.56 -7.31
CA GLU A 47 3.56 14.10 -6.10
C GLU A 47 2.07 13.72 -6.01
N SER A 48 1.39 13.63 -7.16
CA SER A 48 0.00 13.16 -7.26
C SER A 48 -0.15 11.71 -6.80
N ALA A 49 0.82 10.84 -7.08
CA ALA A 49 0.80 9.45 -6.63
C ALA A 49 1.01 9.34 -5.11
N ILE A 50 1.80 10.24 -4.52
CA ILE A 50 1.93 10.34 -3.06
C ILE A 50 0.61 10.79 -2.44
N ALA A 51 -0.02 11.82 -3.00
CA ALA A 51 -1.31 12.31 -2.51
C ALA A 51 -2.40 11.23 -2.58
N GLU A 52 -2.48 10.49 -3.69
CA GLU A 52 -3.39 9.35 -3.85
C GLU A 52 -3.12 8.26 -2.80
N LEU A 53 -1.85 7.89 -2.60
CA LEU A 53 -1.46 6.89 -1.61
C LEU A 53 -1.85 7.33 -0.19
N CYS A 54 -1.61 8.58 0.18
CA CYS A 54 -1.98 9.12 1.49
C CYS A 54 -3.49 9.07 1.72
N ALA A 55 -4.29 9.50 0.74
CA ALA A 55 -5.75 9.44 0.81
C ALA A 55 -6.24 7.99 0.96
N LEU A 56 -5.67 7.07 0.17
CA LEU A 56 -6.02 5.66 0.23
C LEU A 56 -5.67 5.02 1.59
N VAL A 57 -4.53 5.38 2.19
CA VAL A 57 -4.15 4.88 3.53
C VAL A 57 -5.08 5.42 4.61
N ALA A 58 -5.54 6.67 4.50
CA ALA A 58 -6.55 7.20 5.41
C ALA A 58 -7.86 6.40 5.33
N ASP A 59 -8.33 6.08 4.12
CA ASP A 59 -9.49 5.21 3.93
C ASP A 59 -9.28 3.81 4.51
N LEU A 60 -8.08 3.24 4.36
CA LEU A 60 -7.72 1.93 4.91
C LEU A 60 -7.91 1.90 6.43
N ILE A 61 -7.41 2.92 7.12
CA ILE A 61 -7.52 3.06 8.57
C ILE A 61 -8.98 3.21 8.96
N ALA A 62 -9.72 4.10 8.29
CA ALA A 62 -11.14 4.33 8.57
C ALA A 62 -12.00 3.07 8.35
N ASP A 63 -11.73 2.28 7.31
CA ASP A 63 -12.44 1.02 7.07
C ASP A 63 -12.08 -0.07 8.08
N PHE A 64 -10.82 -0.11 8.52
CA PHE A 64 -10.40 -1.00 9.59
C PHE A 64 -11.07 -0.66 10.92
N ASP A 65 -11.17 0.62 11.28
CA ASP A 65 -11.81 1.07 12.52
C ASP A 65 -13.29 0.66 12.59
N LYS A 66 -14.00 0.62 11.44
CA LYS A 66 -15.38 0.13 11.37
C LYS A 66 -15.51 -1.36 11.73
N LEU A 67 -14.45 -2.15 11.56
CA LEU A 67 -14.44 -3.57 11.91
C LEU A 67 -14.08 -3.82 13.37
N THR A 68 -13.29 -2.93 13.98
CA THR A 68 -12.79 -3.10 15.35
C THR A 68 -13.64 -2.39 16.42
N CYS A 69 -14.30 -1.27 16.09
CA CYS A 69 -15.24 -0.58 16.97
C CYS A 69 -16.65 -1.21 16.99
N ARG A 70 -16.74 -2.54 16.92
CA ARG A 70 -18.00 -3.28 16.96
C ARG A 70 -18.34 -3.76 18.36
#